data_AF-A0A7T4E5X4-F1
#
_entry.id   AF-A0A7T4E5X4-F1
#
_cell.length_a   1.000
_cell.length_b   1.000
_cell.length_c   1.000
_cell.angle_alpha   90.00
_cell.angle_beta   90.00
_cell.angle_gamma   90.00
#
_symmetry.space_group_name_H-M   'P 1'
#
loop_
_entity.id
_entity.type
_entity.pdbx_description
1 polymer ?
#
loop_
_entity_poly.entity_id
_entity_poly.type
_entity_poly.pdbx_seq_one_letter_code
_entity_poly.pdbx_strand_id
1 'polypeptide(L)'
;MKNNATLHVVHCIDTEGPLDESLADTFVRLRQLFNVVLPPTRENLIKLQQRQIPLDGLEDEVAKVVSPSLMAYNRTWHDVGAMLDDCMSAPFRNQMVDDFGRGWVYSWHCMDHLGLNENPRRKDFGYGNIFRYYQDKIRETNSELDEIDWHFHPLSLTRHPLHAATSFANSMDILMPTIARRIIDNHWFPTTNRPGFHAERPDSHLFFEQWIPFDYASQSHESAISAQRDTQLGRFGDWSRAPADWLGYHPSHDDYQIPGSCRRWIFRCLNLGTRLRVMQIEHVRDAFRQASENGSAILAFADHDYRDIRPDVQTLRAMLQEVRAEFPDVKIRFSGAHEAAQAHVSAESESIQPLELALRVENNRVYVNVVAGQVFGPQPFLALRTRDGRYFHDNFDVITPKSEWTYVLDDQTMMLQSLSHIGVGAAGRFGGYHVALHTVV
;
A
#
# COMPACT_ATOMS: atom_id res chain seq x y z
N MET A 1 12.01 -5.79 -34.45
CA MET A 1 11.33 -6.92 -33.78
C MET A 1 10.07 -6.33 -33.18
N LYS A 2 8.88 -6.91 -33.40
CA LYS A 2 7.69 -6.44 -32.68
C LYS A 2 7.93 -6.74 -31.20
N ASN A 3 8.19 -5.73 -30.38
CA ASN A 3 8.22 -5.92 -28.93
C ASN A 3 6.83 -6.40 -28.52
N ASN A 4 6.76 -7.56 -27.86
CA ASN A 4 5.50 -8.03 -27.30
C ASN A 4 5.17 -7.13 -26.11
N ALA A 5 4.21 -6.24 -26.29
CA ALA A 5 3.75 -5.36 -25.23
C ALA A 5 3.29 -6.18 -24.01
N THR A 6 3.56 -5.70 -22.80
CA THR A 6 3.18 -6.38 -21.55
C THR A 6 2.23 -5.53 -20.73
N LEU A 7 1.06 -6.07 -20.42
CA LEU A 7 0.15 -5.53 -19.42
C LEU A 7 0.41 -6.24 -18.09
N HIS A 8 0.98 -5.51 -17.13
CA HIS A 8 1.09 -5.99 -15.76
C HIS A 8 -0.26 -5.85 -15.05
N VAL A 9 -0.76 -6.94 -14.51
CA VAL A 9 -1.96 -6.95 -13.65
C VAL A 9 -1.48 -7.03 -12.21
N VAL A 10 -1.79 -6.00 -11.43
CA VAL A 10 -1.29 -5.83 -10.06
C VAL A 10 -2.47 -5.80 -9.08
N HIS A 11 -2.43 -6.71 -8.11
CA HIS A 11 -3.40 -6.76 -7.01
C HIS A 11 -2.77 -6.19 -5.74
N CYS A 12 -3.15 -4.97 -5.36
CA CYS A 12 -2.72 -4.31 -4.14
C CYS A 12 -3.76 -4.50 -3.02
N ILE A 13 -3.43 -5.27 -1.99
CA ILE A 13 -4.35 -5.52 -0.88
C ILE A 13 -4.00 -4.63 0.29
N ASP A 14 -4.93 -3.76 0.71
CA ASP A 14 -4.83 -3.04 1.97
C ASP A 14 -5.00 -4.05 3.10
N THR A 15 -3.87 -4.44 3.68
CA THR A 15 -3.80 -5.56 4.60
C THR A 15 -3.85 -5.03 6.03
N GLU A 16 -5.04 -5.04 6.62
CA GLU A 16 -5.32 -4.53 7.97
C GLU A 16 -5.62 -5.65 8.99
N GLY A 17 -5.69 -6.91 8.57
CA GLY A 17 -6.10 -8.02 9.42
C GLY A 17 -7.61 -8.00 9.73
N PRO A 18 -8.07 -8.78 10.73
CA PRO A 18 -9.49 -8.93 11.00
C PRO A 18 -10.17 -7.64 11.47
N LEU A 19 -11.44 -7.49 11.11
CA LEU A 19 -12.29 -6.34 11.48
C LEU A 19 -13.69 -6.81 11.88
N ASP A 20 -14.20 -6.31 13.01
CA ASP A 20 -15.60 -6.51 13.39
C ASP A 20 -16.37 -5.19 13.42
N GLU A 21 -17.57 -5.20 12.85
CA GLU A 21 -18.52 -4.10 12.95
C GLU A 21 -19.88 -4.58 13.45
N SER A 22 -20.34 -3.96 14.55
CA SER A 22 -21.67 -4.26 15.09
C SER A 22 -22.77 -3.64 14.22
N LEU A 23 -23.99 -4.17 14.37
CA LEU A 23 -25.16 -3.59 13.73
C LEU A 23 -25.38 -2.13 14.18
N ALA A 24 -25.18 -1.83 15.47
CA ALA A 24 -25.31 -0.48 15.99
C ALA A 24 -24.33 0.48 15.31
N ASP A 25 -23.07 0.09 15.17
CA ASP A 25 -22.05 0.91 14.51
C ASP A 25 -22.32 1.08 13.01
N THR A 26 -22.90 0.08 12.36
CA THR A 26 -23.34 0.19 10.96
C THR A 26 -24.30 1.38 10.79
N PHE A 27 -25.26 1.53 11.71
CA PHE A 27 -26.22 2.63 11.67
C PHE A 27 -25.59 3.97 12.08
N VAL A 28 -24.60 3.96 12.98
CA VAL A 28 -23.77 5.16 13.24
C VAL A 28 -23.07 5.62 11.96
N ARG A 29 -22.49 4.68 11.20
CA ARG A 29 -21.84 4.95 9.92
C ARG A 29 -22.81 5.46 8.87
N LEU A 30 -24.01 4.89 8.77
CA LEU A 30 -25.08 5.42 7.89
C LEU A 30 -25.44 6.88 8.20
N ARG A 31 -25.54 7.23 9.50
CA ARG A 31 -25.77 8.61 9.92
C ARG A 31 -24.62 9.52 9.49
N GLN A 32 -23.38 9.07 9.61
CA GLN A 32 -22.21 9.87 9.23
C GLN A 32 -22.11 10.09 7.70
N LEU A 33 -22.35 9.04 6.92
CA LEU A 33 -22.21 9.07 5.45
C LEU A 33 -23.36 9.80 4.76
N PHE A 34 -24.59 9.54 5.20
CA PHE A 34 -25.82 9.93 4.49
C PHE A 34 -26.82 10.71 5.36
N ASN A 35 -26.53 10.92 6.65
CA ASN A 35 -27.47 11.52 7.62
C ASN A 35 -28.77 10.71 7.80
N VAL A 36 -28.71 9.40 7.57
CA VAL A 36 -29.82 8.48 7.80
C VAL A 36 -29.88 8.12 9.29
N VAL A 37 -30.99 8.46 9.95
CA VAL A 37 -31.22 8.20 11.38
C VAL A 37 -32.35 7.18 11.52
N LEU A 38 -32.00 5.94 11.85
CA LEU A 38 -32.94 4.84 12.04
C LEU A 38 -32.54 3.99 13.25
N PRO A 39 -33.49 3.34 13.94
CA PRO A 39 -33.16 2.34 14.95
C PRO A 39 -32.33 1.19 14.35
N PRO A 40 -31.23 0.75 15.01
CA PRO A 40 -30.34 -0.30 14.49
C PRO A 40 -30.96 -1.69 14.66
N THR A 41 -31.98 -2.00 13.86
CA THR A 41 -32.67 -3.29 13.85
C THR A 41 -32.36 -4.07 12.58
N ARG A 42 -32.42 -5.41 12.66
CA ARG A 42 -32.23 -6.29 11.49
C ARG A 42 -33.30 -6.06 10.42
N GLU A 43 -34.53 -5.74 10.85
CA GLU A 43 -35.63 -5.40 9.95
C GLU A 43 -35.30 -4.13 9.13
N ASN A 44 -34.83 -3.07 9.80
CA ASN A 44 -34.44 -1.84 9.10
C ASN A 44 -33.25 -2.08 8.17
N LEU A 45 -32.27 -2.90 8.58
CA LEU A 45 -31.16 -3.27 7.70
C LEU A 45 -31.64 -3.94 6.41
N ILE A 46 -32.55 -4.91 6.51
CA ILE A 46 -33.12 -5.61 5.34
C ILE A 46 -33.88 -4.62 4.45
N LYS A 47 -34.69 -3.74 5.04
CA LYS A 47 -35.43 -2.72 4.28
C LYS A 47 -34.48 -1.76 3.55
N LEU A 48 -33.37 -1.35 4.17
CA LEU A 48 -32.34 -0.54 3.52
C LEU A 48 -31.67 -1.30 2.36
N GLN A 49 -31.29 -2.56 2.57
CA GLN A 49 -30.71 -3.42 1.53
C GLN A 49 -31.66 -3.62 0.33
N GLN A 50 -32.96 -3.65 0.58
CA GLN A 50 -34.00 -3.84 -0.44
C GLN A 50 -34.57 -2.54 -1.00
N ARG A 51 -34.02 -1.36 -0.63
CA ARG A 51 -34.50 -0.04 -1.07
C ARG A 51 -35.96 0.25 -0.71
N GLN A 52 -36.43 -0.30 0.41
CA GLN A 52 -37.82 -0.17 0.87
C GLN A 52 -38.05 1.02 1.80
N ILE A 53 -36.99 1.69 2.23
CA ILE A 53 -37.07 2.93 3.01
C ILE A 53 -36.84 4.09 2.03
N PRO A 54 -37.77 5.03 1.90
CA PRO A 54 -37.55 6.26 1.14
C PRO A 54 -36.44 7.10 1.78
N LEU A 55 -35.44 7.49 0.98
CA LEU A 55 -34.24 8.23 1.38
C LEU A 55 -33.92 9.36 0.40
N ASP A 56 -34.95 9.94 -0.23
CA ASP A 56 -34.86 11.10 -1.11
C ASP A 56 -33.84 10.94 -2.25
N GLY A 57 -33.77 9.75 -2.86
CA GLY A 57 -32.85 9.43 -3.97
C GLY A 57 -31.52 8.81 -3.54
N LEU A 58 -31.29 8.60 -2.24
CA LEU A 58 -30.08 7.94 -1.71
C LEU A 58 -30.23 6.42 -1.56
N GLU A 59 -31.35 5.83 -1.98
CA GLU A 59 -31.68 4.43 -1.73
C GLU A 59 -30.61 3.48 -2.30
N ASP A 60 -30.13 3.72 -3.51
CA ASP A 60 -29.10 2.90 -4.14
C ASP A 60 -27.74 3.02 -3.44
N GLU A 61 -27.32 4.25 -3.11
CA GLU A 61 -26.05 4.49 -2.42
C GLU A 61 -26.02 3.88 -1.03
N VAL A 62 -27.13 4.01 -0.29
CA VAL A 62 -27.29 3.42 1.03
C VAL A 62 -27.33 1.90 0.94
N ALA A 63 -28.13 1.33 0.03
CA ALA A 63 -28.20 -0.11 -0.18
C ALA A 63 -26.83 -0.71 -0.55
N LYS A 64 -26.03 -0.01 -1.36
CA LYS A 64 -24.66 -0.41 -1.69
C LYS A 64 -23.80 -0.50 -0.43
N VAL A 65 -23.82 0.53 0.42
CA VAL A 65 -23.01 0.62 1.65
C VAL A 65 -23.33 -0.45 2.69
N VAL A 66 -24.59 -0.90 2.76
CA VAL A 66 -25.02 -1.97 3.67
C VAL A 66 -25.31 -3.28 2.96
N SER A 67 -24.80 -3.45 1.74
CA SER A 67 -24.98 -4.70 1.01
C SER A 67 -24.42 -5.88 1.80
N PRO A 68 -25.05 -7.08 1.74
CA PRO A 68 -24.59 -8.24 2.49
C PRO A 68 -23.12 -8.58 2.25
N SER A 69 -22.62 -8.41 1.02
CA SER A 69 -21.21 -8.65 0.68
C SER A 69 -20.26 -7.67 1.38
N LEU A 70 -20.58 -6.37 1.42
CA LEU A 70 -19.72 -5.38 2.10
C LEU A 70 -19.76 -5.48 3.62
N MET A 71 -20.79 -6.12 4.19
CA MET A 71 -20.91 -6.38 5.63
C MET A 71 -20.38 -7.74 6.07
N ALA A 72 -19.97 -8.59 5.12
CA ALA A 72 -19.41 -9.92 5.38
C ALA A 72 -17.91 -9.83 5.73
N TYR A 73 -17.62 -9.23 6.88
CA TYR A 73 -16.25 -9.06 7.35
C TYR A 73 -15.61 -10.38 7.80
N ASN A 74 -14.31 -10.53 7.55
CA ASN A 74 -13.45 -11.48 8.22
C ASN A 74 -13.16 -10.96 9.63
N ARG A 75 -13.83 -11.53 10.64
CA ARG A 75 -13.87 -10.98 12.02
C ARG A 75 -12.75 -11.51 12.91
N THR A 76 -12.10 -12.58 12.49
CA THR A 76 -11.03 -13.27 13.21
C THR A 76 -9.91 -13.67 12.26
N TRP A 77 -8.73 -13.95 12.81
CA TRP A 77 -7.63 -14.54 12.05
C TRP A 77 -7.97 -15.92 11.47
N HIS A 78 -8.96 -16.62 12.02
CA HIS A 78 -9.47 -17.86 11.43
C HIS A 78 -10.23 -17.58 10.13
N ASP A 79 -11.07 -16.54 10.10
CA ASP A 79 -11.81 -16.15 8.89
C ASP A 79 -10.85 -15.69 7.78
N VAL A 80 -9.88 -14.82 8.14
CA VAL A 80 -8.82 -14.39 7.22
C VAL A 80 -8.03 -15.60 6.73
N GLY A 81 -7.59 -16.48 7.63
CA GLY A 81 -6.85 -17.69 7.28
C GLY A 81 -7.62 -18.60 6.33
N ALA A 82 -8.91 -18.83 6.57
CA ALA A 82 -9.75 -19.66 5.70
C ALA A 82 -9.93 -19.07 4.29
N MET A 83 -9.99 -17.74 4.17
CA MET A 83 -9.97 -17.07 2.87
C MET A 83 -8.62 -17.26 2.17
N LEU A 84 -7.50 -17.05 2.89
CA LEU A 84 -6.15 -17.15 2.35
C LEU A 84 -5.78 -18.57 1.93
N ASP A 85 -6.17 -19.58 2.71
CA ASP A 85 -5.92 -21.00 2.41
C ASP A 85 -6.53 -21.41 1.06
N ASP A 86 -7.64 -20.78 0.66
CA ASP A 86 -8.25 -20.98 -0.66
C ASP A 86 -7.64 -20.05 -1.72
N CYS A 87 -7.62 -18.73 -1.50
CA CYS A 87 -7.23 -17.78 -2.54
C CYS A 87 -5.73 -17.88 -2.92
N MET A 88 -4.87 -18.24 -1.97
CA MET A 88 -3.45 -18.46 -2.21
C MET A 88 -3.15 -19.87 -2.75
N SER A 89 -4.15 -20.75 -2.82
CA SER A 89 -3.97 -22.12 -3.32
C SER A 89 -3.70 -22.16 -4.82
N ALA A 90 -2.94 -23.17 -5.27
CA ALA A 90 -2.71 -23.38 -6.70
C ALA A 90 -4.02 -23.55 -7.51
N PRO A 91 -5.04 -24.31 -7.05
CA PRO A 91 -6.33 -24.38 -7.73
C PRO A 91 -6.98 -23.02 -7.96
N PHE A 92 -7.00 -22.13 -6.96
CA PHE A 92 -7.61 -20.81 -7.13
C PHE A 92 -6.76 -19.91 -8.04
N ARG A 93 -5.45 -19.84 -7.82
CA ARG A 93 -4.53 -19.00 -8.60
C ARG A 93 -4.54 -19.36 -10.08
N ASN A 94 -4.59 -20.65 -10.41
CA ASN A 94 -4.49 -21.16 -11.77
C ASN A 94 -5.84 -21.24 -12.52
N GLN A 95 -6.93 -20.74 -11.95
CA GLN A 95 -8.19 -20.55 -12.70
C GLN A 95 -8.01 -19.62 -13.90
N MET A 96 -7.02 -18.72 -13.83
CA MET A 96 -6.48 -18.02 -14.98
C MET A 96 -4.96 -18.04 -14.84
N VAL A 97 -4.27 -18.46 -15.91
CA VAL A 97 -2.81 -18.42 -16.02
C VAL A 97 -2.46 -17.35 -17.04
N ASP A 98 -1.44 -16.56 -16.75
CA ASP A 98 -0.98 -15.50 -17.64
C ASP A 98 -0.14 -16.01 -18.83
N ASP A 99 0.33 -15.11 -19.69
CA ASP A 99 1.11 -15.46 -20.88
C ASP A 99 2.55 -15.93 -20.58
N PHE A 100 2.92 -15.93 -19.30
CA PHE A 100 4.23 -16.31 -18.79
C PHE A 100 4.16 -17.57 -17.90
N GLY A 101 2.99 -18.21 -17.82
CA GLY A 101 2.79 -19.44 -17.06
C GLY A 101 2.58 -19.24 -15.56
N ARG A 102 2.28 -18.01 -15.11
CA ARG A 102 2.04 -17.68 -13.70
C ARG A 102 0.55 -17.73 -13.38
N GLY A 103 0.21 -18.23 -12.20
CA GLY A 103 -1.11 -17.99 -11.59
C GLY A 103 -1.22 -16.57 -11.03
N TRP A 104 -2.38 -16.25 -10.45
CA TRP A 104 -2.59 -14.96 -9.78
C TRP A 104 -1.48 -14.65 -8.74
N VAL A 105 -1.08 -13.39 -8.63
CA VAL A 105 -0.06 -12.89 -7.69
C VAL A 105 -0.67 -11.79 -6.80
N TYR A 106 -0.32 -11.78 -5.52
CA TYR A 106 -0.84 -10.81 -4.54
C TYR A 106 0.28 -9.90 -4.02
N SER A 107 -0.03 -8.62 -3.82
CA SER A 107 0.85 -7.64 -3.16
C SER A 107 0.19 -7.19 -1.85
N TRP A 108 0.69 -7.73 -0.73
CA TRP A 108 0.10 -7.53 0.59
C TRP A 108 0.68 -6.27 1.24
N HIS A 109 -0.03 -5.14 1.12
CA HIS A 109 0.38 -3.87 1.73
C HIS A 109 0.00 -3.87 3.22
N CYS A 110 0.97 -4.21 4.07
CA CYS A 110 0.74 -4.46 5.49
C CYS A 110 0.86 -3.18 6.34
N MET A 111 -0.15 -2.90 7.15
CA MET A 111 -0.09 -1.87 8.18
C MET A 111 0.11 -2.44 9.59
N ASP A 112 0.47 -1.57 10.54
CA ASP A 112 0.44 -1.87 11.97
C ASP A 112 -0.61 -0.98 12.66
N HIS A 113 -1.47 -1.58 13.49
CA HIS A 113 -2.41 -0.81 14.33
C HIS A 113 -1.69 -0.36 15.62
N LEU A 114 -1.20 0.88 15.62
CA LEU A 114 -0.38 1.46 16.68
C LEU A 114 -0.91 2.82 17.15
N GLY A 115 -0.64 3.17 18.41
CA GLY A 115 -0.91 4.51 18.94
C GLY A 115 -2.39 4.90 19.03
N LEU A 116 -3.29 3.91 19.15
CA LEU A 116 -4.73 4.09 19.26
C LEU A 116 -5.18 3.96 20.72
N ASN A 117 -6.17 4.77 21.12
CA ASN A 117 -6.62 4.82 22.51
C ASN A 117 -7.66 3.73 22.87
N GLU A 118 -8.32 3.15 21.88
CA GLU A 118 -9.41 2.19 22.04
C GLU A 118 -9.40 1.19 20.88
N ASN A 119 -10.12 0.07 21.02
CA ASN A 119 -10.22 -0.95 19.97
C ASN A 119 -11.66 -1.49 19.75
N PRO A 120 -12.61 -0.63 19.34
CA PRO A 120 -14.01 -1.02 19.18
C PRO A 120 -14.26 -2.02 18.04
N ARG A 121 -13.30 -2.15 17.11
CA ARG A 121 -13.38 -3.06 15.96
C ARG A 121 -12.60 -4.37 16.15
N ARG A 122 -12.03 -4.58 17.33
CA ARG A 122 -11.19 -5.76 17.66
C ARG A 122 -10.05 -6.00 16.66
N LYS A 123 -9.45 -4.91 16.17
CA LYS A 123 -8.26 -4.91 15.32
C LYS A 123 -7.08 -5.54 16.06
N ASP A 124 -6.14 -6.15 15.35
CA ASP A 124 -4.94 -6.71 15.97
C ASP A 124 -3.90 -5.62 16.26
N PHE A 125 -3.86 -5.15 17.51
CA PHE A 125 -2.96 -4.09 17.94
C PHE A 125 -1.57 -4.61 18.23
N GLY A 126 -0.57 -3.93 17.69
CA GLY A 126 0.82 -4.24 17.96
C GLY A 126 1.68 -4.16 16.72
N TYR A 127 2.98 -4.10 16.98
CA TYR A 127 3.97 -3.94 15.94
C TYR A 127 4.22 -5.26 15.21
N GLY A 128 4.03 -5.25 13.90
CA GLY A 128 4.34 -6.33 12.97
C GLY A 128 3.41 -7.54 13.07
N ASN A 129 2.26 -7.43 13.72
CA ASN A 129 1.34 -8.56 13.85
C ASN A 129 0.83 -9.01 12.47
N ILE A 130 0.32 -8.06 11.68
CA ILE A 130 -0.17 -8.31 10.32
C ILE A 130 0.99 -8.68 9.40
N PHE A 131 2.07 -7.89 9.41
CA PHE A 131 3.26 -8.14 8.58
C PHE A 131 3.83 -9.56 8.76
N ARG A 132 4.01 -10.03 10.01
CA ARG A 132 4.54 -11.37 10.28
C ARG A 132 3.54 -12.46 9.89
N TYR A 133 2.24 -12.25 10.14
CA TYR A 133 1.21 -13.20 9.74
C TYR A 133 1.24 -13.47 8.23
N TYR A 134 1.31 -12.42 7.40
CA TYR A 134 1.37 -12.58 5.94
C TYR A 134 2.72 -13.11 5.45
N GLN A 135 3.84 -12.73 6.09
CA GLN A 135 5.12 -13.39 5.81
C GLN A 135 5.07 -14.89 6.07
N ASP A 136 4.46 -15.32 7.17
CA ASP A 136 4.31 -16.73 7.51
C ASP A 136 3.36 -17.44 6.54
N LYS A 137 2.25 -16.80 6.14
CA LYS A 137 1.33 -17.36 5.14
C LYS A 137 1.94 -17.52 3.76
N ILE A 138 2.77 -16.59 3.32
CA ILE A 138 3.52 -16.71 2.05
C ILE A 138 4.46 -17.93 2.10
N ARG A 139 5.18 -18.12 3.21
CA ARG A 139 6.05 -19.29 3.41
C ARG A 139 5.25 -20.59 3.47
N GLU A 140 4.16 -20.62 4.21
CA GLU A 140 3.27 -21.79 4.38
C GLU A 140 2.72 -22.27 3.02
N THR A 141 2.33 -21.33 2.16
CA THR A 141 1.70 -21.62 0.87
C THR A 141 2.69 -21.71 -0.29
N ASN A 142 4.00 -21.50 -0.05
CA ASN A 142 5.05 -21.37 -1.07
C ASN A 142 4.70 -20.34 -2.16
N SER A 143 4.11 -19.21 -1.77
CA SER A 143 3.70 -18.14 -2.69
C SER A 143 4.86 -17.19 -2.99
N GLU A 144 5.97 -17.70 -3.55
CA GLU A 144 7.24 -16.97 -3.70
C GLU A 144 7.16 -15.71 -4.58
N LEU A 145 6.13 -15.60 -5.42
CA LEU A 145 5.87 -14.41 -6.25
C LEU A 145 5.07 -13.32 -5.53
N ASP A 146 4.44 -13.64 -4.41
CA ASP A 146 3.69 -12.64 -3.64
C ASP A 146 4.65 -11.71 -2.88
N GLU A 147 4.24 -10.46 -2.74
CA GLU A 147 5.05 -9.42 -2.14
C GLU A 147 4.45 -8.93 -0.82
N ILE A 148 5.33 -8.53 0.10
CA ILE A 148 4.95 -7.79 1.30
C ILE A 148 5.39 -6.35 1.09
N ASP A 149 4.41 -5.46 1.03
CA ASP A 149 4.59 -4.05 0.76
C ASP A 149 4.11 -3.18 1.93
N TRP A 150 4.34 -1.87 1.81
CA TRP A 150 4.10 -0.94 2.90
C TRP A 150 2.71 -0.30 2.80
N HIS A 151 2.01 -0.28 3.93
CA HIS A 151 0.76 0.45 4.14
C HIS A 151 0.82 1.19 5.47
N PHE A 152 0.33 2.42 5.50
CA PHE A 152 0.28 3.21 6.72
C PHE A 152 -0.95 4.10 6.78
N HIS A 153 -1.62 4.04 7.93
CA HIS A 153 -2.70 4.94 8.28
C HIS A 153 -2.17 6.02 9.23
N PRO A 154 -2.11 7.30 8.81
CA PRO A 154 -1.82 8.37 9.74
C PRO A 154 -2.91 8.43 10.82
N LEU A 155 -2.52 8.86 12.01
CA LEU A 155 -3.37 8.91 13.18
C LEU A 155 -4.11 10.25 13.25
N SER A 156 -5.38 10.19 13.66
CA SER A 156 -6.17 11.39 13.92
C SER A 156 -5.60 12.16 15.12
N LEU A 157 -5.88 13.47 15.18
CA LEU A 157 -5.47 14.31 16.32
C LEU A 157 -5.98 13.76 17.66
N THR A 158 -7.14 13.10 17.66
CA THR A 158 -7.75 12.49 18.85
C THR A 158 -7.28 11.06 19.10
N ARG A 159 -6.43 10.49 18.23
CA ARG A 159 -5.95 9.10 18.27
C ARG A 159 -7.10 8.07 18.38
N HIS A 160 -8.25 8.44 17.82
CA HIS A 160 -9.46 7.64 17.86
C HIS A 160 -9.44 6.62 16.71
N PRO A 161 -9.65 5.31 16.98
CA PRO A 161 -9.44 4.22 16.02
C PRO A 161 -10.39 4.22 14.82
N LEU A 162 -11.52 4.91 14.91
CA LEU A 162 -12.50 5.02 13.82
C LEU A 162 -12.35 6.31 12.99
N HIS A 163 -11.44 7.21 13.37
CA HIS A 163 -11.28 8.48 12.68
C HIS A 163 -10.18 8.36 11.62
N ALA A 164 -10.54 8.65 10.37
CA ALA A 164 -9.57 8.80 9.30
C ALA A 164 -8.72 10.07 9.52
N ALA A 165 -7.46 10.00 9.08
CA ALA A 165 -6.55 11.13 9.08
C ALA A 165 -5.74 11.15 7.77
N THR A 166 -5.07 12.26 7.49
CA THR A 166 -4.27 12.41 6.27
C THR A 166 -2.90 13.06 6.52
N SER A 167 -2.56 13.39 7.76
CA SER A 167 -1.28 14.04 8.09
C SER A 167 -0.28 13.05 8.68
N PHE A 168 0.81 12.87 7.95
CA PHE A 168 1.98 12.11 8.37
C PHE A 168 2.76 12.85 9.45
N ALA A 169 2.83 14.18 9.37
CA ALA A 169 3.52 15.01 10.36
C ALA A 169 2.99 14.76 11.79
N ASN A 170 1.67 14.63 11.95
CA ASN A 170 1.03 14.34 13.23
C ASN A 170 1.23 12.91 13.76
N SER A 171 1.89 12.06 12.96
CA SER A 171 2.08 10.63 13.24
C SER A 171 3.55 10.21 13.20
N MET A 172 4.48 11.15 13.05
CA MET A 172 5.92 10.86 12.95
C MET A 172 6.45 10.11 14.16
N ASP A 173 5.87 10.33 15.34
CA ASP A 173 6.17 9.64 16.60
C ASP A 173 5.94 8.13 16.53
N ILE A 174 5.06 7.66 15.64
CA ILE A 174 4.77 6.24 15.42
C ILE A 174 5.39 5.75 14.10
N LEU A 175 5.29 6.57 13.05
CA LEU A 175 5.77 6.23 11.71
C LEU A 175 7.28 5.93 11.71
N MET A 176 8.09 6.80 12.29
CA MET A 176 9.56 6.66 12.25
C MET A 176 10.03 5.43 13.05
N PRO A 177 9.57 5.19 14.30
CA PRO A 177 9.90 3.97 15.02
C PRO A 177 9.42 2.69 14.32
N THR A 178 8.31 2.74 13.57
CA THR A 178 7.79 1.58 12.84
C THR A 178 8.76 1.13 11.75
N ILE A 179 9.32 2.07 10.98
CA ILE A 179 10.33 1.77 9.96
C ILE A 179 11.65 1.34 10.61
N ALA A 180 12.07 2.01 11.68
CA ALA A 180 13.27 1.62 12.43
C ALA A 180 13.18 0.17 12.94
N ARG A 181 12.01 -0.24 13.44
CA ARG A 181 11.76 -1.63 13.81
C ARG A 181 11.78 -2.56 12.61
N ARG A 182 11.27 -2.17 11.44
CA ARG A 182 11.26 -3.05 10.25
C ARG A 182 12.68 -3.36 9.79
N ILE A 183 13.56 -2.36 9.86
CA ILE A 183 14.99 -2.49 9.57
C ILE A 183 15.65 -3.44 10.59
N ILE A 184 15.51 -3.15 11.88
CA ILE A 184 16.27 -3.85 12.93
C ILE A 184 15.70 -5.24 13.23
N ASP A 185 14.38 -5.38 13.32
CA ASP A 185 13.73 -6.61 13.78
C ASP A 185 13.33 -7.53 12.61
N ASN A 186 13.14 -6.98 11.40
CA ASN A 186 12.67 -7.75 10.24
C ASN A 186 13.62 -7.75 9.04
N HIS A 187 14.77 -7.06 9.12
CA HIS A 187 15.73 -6.91 8.01
C HIS A 187 15.06 -6.46 6.71
N TRP A 188 14.04 -5.60 6.82
CA TRP A 188 13.21 -5.19 5.71
C TRP A 188 13.11 -3.67 5.63
N PHE A 189 13.02 -3.13 4.42
CA PHE A 189 12.83 -1.71 4.18
C PHE A 189 11.76 -1.50 3.10
N PRO A 190 10.85 -0.51 3.25
CA PRO A 190 9.77 -0.29 2.31
C PRO A 190 10.25 0.20 0.95
N THR A 191 9.71 -0.38 -0.11
CA THR A 191 9.98 0.00 -1.51
C THR A 191 8.73 0.41 -2.28
N THR A 192 7.58 -0.11 -1.86
CA THR A 192 6.30 0.11 -2.53
C THR A 192 5.28 0.52 -1.49
N ASN A 193 4.59 1.62 -1.73
CA ASN A 193 3.55 2.15 -0.88
C ASN A 193 2.17 1.96 -1.50
N ARG A 194 1.18 1.75 -0.62
CA ARG A 194 -0.19 2.16 -0.90
C ARG A 194 -0.70 2.95 0.29
N PRO A 195 -1.15 4.21 0.13
CA PRO A 195 -1.47 5.06 1.28
C PRO A 195 -2.85 4.76 1.86
N GLY A 196 -2.95 4.86 3.18
CA GLY A 196 -4.22 4.83 3.90
C GLY A 196 -5.22 5.84 3.35
N PHE A 197 -6.47 5.41 3.21
CA PHE A 197 -7.56 6.23 2.65
C PHE A 197 -7.28 6.79 1.24
N HIS A 198 -6.27 6.26 0.54
CA HIS A 198 -5.81 6.76 -0.77
C HIS A 198 -5.40 8.24 -0.73
N ALA A 199 -4.99 8.73 0.45
CA ALA A 199 -4.75 10.13 0.69
C ALA A 199 -3.26 10.46 0.64
N GLU A 200 -2.89 11.38 -0.24
CA GLU A 200 -1.62 12.09 -0.19
C GLU A 200 -1.83 13.58 0.16
N ARG A 201 -0.87 14.13 0.90
CA ARG A 201 -0.77 15.54 1.31
C ARG A 201 0.70 15.98 1.19
N PRO A 202 1.01 17.29 1.23
CA PRO A 202 2.39 17.74 1.08
C PRO A 202 3.39 17.05 2.03
N ASP A 203 2.98 16.75 3.26
CA ASP A 203 3.82 16.07 4.25
C ASP A 203 4.08 14.59 3.91
N SER A 204 3.05 13.83 3.50
CA SER A 204 3.25 12.44 3.04
C SER A 204 4.02 12.38 1.71
N HIS A 205 3.75 13.33 0.81
CA HIS A 205 4.42 13.45 -0.48
C HIS A 205 5.94 13.64 -0.31
N LEU A 206 6.35 14.58 0.55
CA LEU A 206 7.75 14.80 0.91
C LEU A 206 8.37 13.61 1.63
N PHE A 207 7.60 12.88 2.44
CA PHE A 207 8.07 11.68 3.11
C PHE A 207 8.39 10.56 2.10
N PHE A 208 7.49 10.30 1.14
CA PHE A 208 7.72 9.25 0.13
C PHE A 208 8.88 9.57 -0.79
N GLU A 209 9.03 10.83 -1.19
CA GLU A 209 10.15 11.27 -2.05
C GLU A 209 11.53 11.05 -1.42
N GLN A 210 11.60 10.90 -0.09
CA GLN A 210 12.85 10.59 0.58
C GLN A 210 13.19 9.09 0.58
N TRP A 211 12.19 8.20 0.55
CA TRP A 211 12.40 6.81 0.97
C TRP A 211 11.81 5.74 0.06
N ILE A 212 10.68 6.01 -0.60
CA ILE A 212 9.87 4.98 -1.24
C ILE A 212 9.75 5.26 -2.75
N PRO A 213 10.33 4.42 -3.63
CA PRO A 213 10.35 4.67 -5.08
C PRO A 213 9.01 4.49 -5.79
N PHE A 214 8.12 3.64 -5.28
CA PHE A 214 6.88 3.28 -5.97
C PHE A 214 5.66 3.52 -5.10
N ASP A 215 4.61 4.11 -5.68
CA ASP A 215 3.37 4.38 -4.98
C ASP A 215 2.13 4.11 -5.83
N TYR A 216 1.25 3.24 -5.32
CA TYR A 216 -0.02 2.89 -5.93
C TYR A 216 -1.17 3.71 -5.32
N ALA A 217 -0.98 5.02 -5.22
CA ALA A 217 -1.92 5.93 -4.56
C ALA A 217 -3.01 6.49 -5.48
N SER A 218 -2.73 6.64 -6.78
CA SER A 218 -3.58 7.45 -7.66
C SER A 218 -4.92 6.77 -7.92
N GLN A 219 -5.98 7.32 -7.35
CA GLN A 219 -7.35 6.95 -7.71
C GLN A 219 -7.93 7.95 -8.72
N SER A 220 -7.15 8.38 -9.72
CA SER A 220 -7.69 9.20 -10.80
C SER A 220 -8.86 8.45 -11.45
N HIS A 221 -10.02 9.09 -11.53
CA HIS A 221 -11.26 8.45 -11.99
C HIS A 221 -12.20 9.52 -12.52
N GLU A 222 -12.82 9.23 -13.66
CA GLU A 222 -13.59 10.13 -14.49
C GLU A 222 -14.88 10.56 -13.76
N SER A 223 -15.55 9.62 -13.07
CA SER A 223 -16.66 9.90 -12.13
C SER A 223 -16.18 10.12 -10.68
N ALA A 224 -15.62 11.29 -10.38
CA ALA A 224 -15.15 11.63 -9.02
C ALA A 224 -16.25 12.15 -8.07
N ILE A 225 -17.49 12.33 -8.54
CA ILE A 225 -18.59 12.87 -7.72
C ILE A 225 -19.14 11.78 -6.80
N SER A 226 -18.93 11.97 -5.49
CA SER A 226 -19.46 11.10 -4.43
C SER A 226 -20.68 11.76 -3.77
N ALA A 227 -21.78 11.02 -3.63
CA ALA A 227 -22.93 11.43 -2.83
C ALA A 227 -22.61 11.44 -1.31
N GLN A 228 -21.46 10.90 -0.91
CA GLN A 228 -21.11 10.69 0.48
C GLN A 228 -20.35 11.88 1.05
N ARG A 229 -20.83 12.38 2.19
CA ARG A 229 -20.32 13.61 2.82
C ARG A 229 -18.86 13.51 3.25
N ASP A 230 -18.38 12.29 3.50
CA ASP A 230 -17.04 12.00 4.00
C ASP A 230 -15.94 12.22 2.94
N THR A 231 -16.27 12.10 1.67
CA THR A 231 -15.31 12.11 0.55
C THR A 231 -15.43 13.34 -0.35
N GLN A 232 -16.40 14.21 -0.08
CA GLN A 232 -16.60 15.45 -0.80
C GLN A 232 -15.39 16.37 -0.72
N LEU A 233 -15.15 17.10 -1.82
CA LEU A 233 -14.10 18.11 -1.94
C LEU A 233 -12.69 17.60 -1.57
N GLY A 234 -12.40 16.32 -1.86
CA GLY A 234 -11.04 15.78 -1.72
C GLY A 234 -10.59 15.41 -0.30
N ARG A 235 -11.53 15.32 0.66
CA ARG A 235 -11.23 15.10 2.09
C ARG A 235 -10.36 13.86 2.36
N PHE A 236 -10.57 12.75 1.64
CA PHE A 236 -9.83 11.49 1.79
C PHE A 236 -9.25 11.02 0.45
N GLY A 237 -8.32 11.81 -0.09
CA GLY A 237 -7.68 11.55 -1.39
C GLY A 237 -8.35 12.34 -2.52
N ASP A 238 -7.65 13.35 -3.03
CA ASP A 238 -8.03 14.05 -4.26
C ASP A 238 -7.05 13.63 -5.35
N TRP A 239 -7.59 13.10 -6.44
CA TRP A 239 -6.82 12.68 -7.62
C TRP A 239 -7.43 13.24 -8.90
N SER A 240 -8.29 14.26 -8.77
CA SER A 240 -9.06 14.83 -9.89
C SER A 240 -8.18 15.52 -10.94
N ARG A 241 -6.96 15.93 -10.57
CA ARG A 241 -5.97 16.51 -11.48
C ARG A 241 -4.89 15.52 -11.94
N ALA A 242 -4.94 14.29 -11.44
CA ALA A 242 -3.92 13.30 -11.73
C ALA A 242 -4.12 12.63 -13.09
N PRO A 243 -3.02 12.29 -13.79
CA PRO A 243 -3.10 11.46 -14.99
C PRO A 243 -3.97 10.22 -14.74
N ALA A 244 -4.86 9.96 -15.70
CA ALA A 244 -5.76 8.81 -15.68
C ALA A 244 -5.20 7.63 -16.50
N ASP A 245 -3.97 7.75 -17.01
CA ASP A 245 -3.30 6.64 -17.68
C ASP A 245 -2.78 5.57 -16.68
N TRP A 246 -2.32 4.46 -17.25
CA TRP A 246 -1.79 3.27 -16.60
C TRP A 246 -0.27 3.15 -16.80
N LEU A 247 0.40 4.26 -17.15
CA LEU A 247 1.85 4.35 -17.33
C LEU A 247 2.53 4.87 -16.06
N GLY A 248 1.78 5.61 -15.24
CA GLY A 248 2.31 6.26 -14.05
C GLY A 248 3.16 7.48 -14.39
N TYR A 249 3.53 8.24 -13.37
CA TYR A 249 4.25 9.49 -13.56
C TYR A 249 5.15 9.82 -12.38
N HIS A 250 6.20 10.59 -12.65
CA HIS A 250 6.95 11.33 -11.64
C HIS A 250 6.15 12.56 -11.23
N PRO A 251 5.83 12.77 -9.94
CA PRO A 251 5.04 13.92 -9.52
C PRO A 251 5.84 15.22 -9.47
N SER A 252 5.14 16.36 -9.42
CA SER A 252 5.72 17.66 -9.05
C SER A 252 5.93 17.75 -7.55
N HIS A 253 7.02 18.42 -7.15
CA HIS A 253 7.34 18.65 -5.74
C HIS A 253 6.27 19.46 -4.97
N ASP A 254 5.52 20.32 -5.67
CA ASP A 254 4.49 21.19 -5.09
C ASP A 254 3.08 20.57 -5.18
N ASP A 255 2.84 19.68 -6.15
CA ASP A 255 1.55 19.05 -6.38
C ASP A 255 1.74 17.61 -6.84
N TYR A 256 1.46 16.67 -5.93
CA TYR A 256 1.55 15.24 -6.18
C TYR A 256 0.64 14.76 -7.31
N GLN A 257 -0.40 15.52 -7.67
CA GLN A 257 -1.32 15.12 -8.73
C GLN A 257 -0.76 15.39 -10.13
N ILE A 258 0.18 16.31 -10.32
CA ILE A 258 0.65 16.64 -11.69
C ILE A 258 2.03 16.05 -11.97
N PRO A 259 2.34 15.72 -13.25
CA PRO A 259 3.68 15.34 -13.64
C PRO A 259 4.74 16.41 -13.30
N GLY A 260 5.93 15.96 -12.91
CA GLY A 260 7.05 16.80 -12.50
C GLY A 260 8.37 16.04 -12.48
N SER A 261 9.23 16.36 -11.50
CA SER A 261 10.64 15.89 -11.48
C SER A 261 11.06 15.28 -10.14
N CYS A 262 10.10 14.89 -9.29
CA CYS A 262 10.38 14.03 -8.15
C CYS A 262 10.90 12.65 -8.61
N ARG A 263 11.62 11.95 -7.74
CA ARG A 263 12.23 10.65 -8.03
C ARG A 263 11.20 9.53 -8.04
N ARG A 264 10.21 9.61 -7.15
CA ARG A 264 9.17 8.58 -6.98
C ARG A 264 8.30 8.43 -8.24
N TRP A 265 7.75 7.24 -8.46
CA TRP A 265 6.67 6.99 -9.40
C TRP A 265 5.33 6.83 -8.69
N ILE A 266 4.30 7.49 -9.21
CA ILE A 266 2.90 7.30 -8.80
C ILE A 266 2.16 6.54 -9.90
N PHE A 267 1.51 5.44 -9.53
CA PHE A 267 0.70 4.60 -10.41
C PHE A 267 -0.78 4.72 -10.06
N ARG A 268 -1.63 4.60 -11.10
CA ARG A 268 -3.08 4.52 -10.95
C ARG A 268 -3.46 3.17 -10.33
N CYS A 269 -4.30 3.18 -9.30
CA CYS A 269 -4.83 2.00 -8.63
C CYS A 269 -6.31 2.24 -8.29
N LEU A 270 -7.21 1.50 -8.93
CA LEU A 270 -8.66 1.62 -8.72
C LEU A 270 -9.18 0.54 -7.77
N ASN A 271 -10.40 0.65 -7.28
CA ASN A 271 -10.91 -0.36 -6.35
C ASN A 271 -11.76 -1.43 -7.05
N LEU A 272 -11.81 -2.62 -6.46
CA LEU A 272 -12.89 -3.59 -6.64
C LEU A 272 -13.54 -3.88 -5.29
N GLY A 273 -14.71 -4.53 -5.30
CA GLY A 273 -15.38 -4.95 -4.07
C GLY A 273 -15.75 -3.82 -3.10
N THR A 274 -15.87 -2.59 -3.59
CA THR A 274 -16.18 -1.42 -2.75
C THR A 274 -17.07 -0.42 -3.49
N ARG A 275 -17.32 0.71 -2.85
CA ARG A 275 -18.25 1.73 -3.31
C ARG A 275 -17.61 2.88 -4.10
N LEU A 276 -16.34 3.17 -3.88
CA LEU A 276 -15.63 4.34 -4.40
C LEU A 276 -14.71 3.96 -5.55
N ARG A 277 -14.72 4.77 -6.62
CA ARG A 277 -13.72 4.76 -7.72
C ARG A 277 -13.42 3.35 -8.20
N VAL A 278 -14.49 2.65 -8.55
CA VAL A 278 -14.50 1.22 -8.85
C VAL A 278 -14.04 1.01 -10.29
N MET A 279 -13.15 0.07 -10.51
CA MET A 279 -12.70 -0.31 -11.85
C MET A 279 -13.89 -0.77 -12.71
N GLN A 280 -13.81 -0.51 -14.01
CA GLN A 280 -14.83 -0.79 -15.02
C GLN A 280 -14.15 -1.41 -16.24
N ILE A 281 -14.92 -2.07 -17.10
CA ILE A 281 -14.38 -2.72 -18.30
C ILE A 281 -13.60 -1.76 -19.20
N GLU A 282 -14.03 -0.50 -19.32
CA GLU A 282 -13.33 0.52 -20.12
C GLU A 282 -11.94 0.86 -19.58
N HIS A 283 -11.77 0.83 -18.26
CA HIS A 283 -10.47 1.01 -17.63
C HIS A 283 -9.49 -0.10 -18.01
N VAL A 284 -9.97 -1.34 -18.10
CA VAL A 284 -9.18 -2.50 -18.54
C VAL A 284 -8.82 -2.34 -20.01
N ARG A 285 -9.78 -1.96 -20.87
CA ARG A 285 -9.56 -1.67 -22.29
C ARG A 285 -8.53 -0.57 -22.52
N ASP A 286 -8.56 0.48 -21.71
CA ASP A 286 -7.59 1.56 -21.74
C ASP A 286 -6.17 1.09 -21.38
N ALA A 287 -6.03 0.23 -20.36
CA ALA A 287 -4.74 -0.33 -19.98
C ALA A 287 -4.14 -1.22 -21.07
N PHE A 288 -4.95 -2.07 -21.71
CA PHE A 288 -4.50 -2.85 -22.87
C PHE A 288 -4.05 -1.97 -24.03
N ARG A 289 -4.83 -0.93 -24.38
CA ARG A 289 -4.46 0.02 -25.42
C ARG A 289 -3.12 0.68 -25.12
N GLN A 290 -2.94 1.18 -23.90
CA GLN A 290 -1.71 1.84 -23.49
C GLN A 290 -0.52 0.90 -23.45
N ALA A 291 -0.69 -0.36 -23.01
CA ALA A 291 0.37 -1.37 -23.11
C ALA A 291 0.76 -1.58 -24.58
N SER A 292 -0.21 -1.73 -25.48
CA SER A 292 0.04 -1.90 -26.91
C SER A 292 0.79 -0.72 -27.52
N GLU A 293 0.49 0.51 -27.11
CA GLU A 293 1.07 1.74 -27.65
C GLU A 293 2.47 2.02 -27.09
N ASN A 294 2.71 1.71 -25.81
CA ASN A 294 3.91 2.11 -25.09
C ASN A 294 4.86 0.93 -24.78
N GLY A 295 4.47 -0.30 -25.12
CA GLY A 295 5.20 -1.53 -24.82
C GLY A 295 4.97 -2.08 -23.42
N SER A 296 4.53 -1.26 -22.46
CA SER A 296 4.14 -1.71 -21.13
C SER A 296 3.07 -0.79 -20.52
N ALA A 297 2.23 -1.35 -19.66
CA ALA A 297 1.34 -0.61 -18.76
C ALA A 297 1.06 -1.44 -17.50
N ILE A 298 0.63 -0.78 -16.42
CA ILE A 298 0.29 -1.42 -15.15
C ILE A 298 -1.19 -1.18 -14.84
N LEU A 299 -2.01 -2.22 -14.95
CA LEU A 299 -3.40 -2.24 -14.48
C LEU A 299 -3.41 -2.68 -13.01
N ALA A 300 -3.46 -1.70 -12.10
CA ALA A 300 -3.53 -1.98 -10.66
C ALA A 300 -4.94 -1.79 -10.10
N PHE A 301 -5.30 -2.67 -9.18
CA PHE A 301 -6.52 -2.55 -8.40
C PHE A 301 -6.30 -2.93 -6.94
N ALA A 302 -7.29 -2.59 -6.11
CA ALA A 302 -7.22 -2.87 -4.69
C ALA A 302 -8.54 -3.22 -4.03
N ASP A 303 -8.42 -4.00 -2.97
CA ASP A 303 -9.45 -4.38 -2.01
C ASP A 303 -8.81 -4.46 -0.60
N HIS A 304 -9.46 -5.14 0.35
CA HIS A 304 -8.96 -5.25 1.74
C HIS A 304 -9.17 -6.66 2.28
N ASP A 305 -8.23 -7.14 3.08
CA ASP A 305 -8.22 -8.50 3.62
C ASP A 305 -9.27 -8.78 4.71
N TYR A 306 -9.81 -7.74 5.33
CA TYR A 306 -10.95 -7.88 6.24
C TYR A 306 -12.27 -8.19 5.52
N ARG A 307 -12.28 -8.34 4.19
CA ARG A 307 -13.40 -8.86 3.39
C ARG A 307 -12.90 -10.02 2.52
N ASP A 308 -13.84 -10.81 2.00
CA ASP A 308 -13.52 -11.83 1.01
C ASP A 308 -13.08 -11.21 -0.32
N ILE A 309 -11.79 -11.35 -0.66
CA ILE A 309 -11.17 -10.79 -1.88
C ILE A 309 -11.37 -11.67 -3.12
N ARG A 310 -11.84 -12.91 -2.94
CA ARG A 310 -11.98 -13.86 -4.07
C ARG A 310 -12.96 -13.37 -5.15
N PRO A 311 -14.14 -12.81 -4.81
CA PRO A 311 -15.05 -12.27 -5.82
C PRO A 311 -14.45 -11.13 -6.65
N ASP A 312 -13.57 -10.33 -6.06
CA ASP A 312 -12.91 -9.21 -6.74
C ASP A 312 -11.90 -9.71 -7.76
N VAL A 313 -11.11 -10.73 -7.39
CA VAL A 313 -10.24 -11.44 -8.34
C VAL A 313 -11.04 -12.05 -9.49
N GLN A 314 -12.20 -12.68 -9.23
CA GLN A 314 -13.05 -13.22 -10.30
C GLN A 314 -13.59 -12.13 -11.22
N THR A 315 -13.99 -10.99 -10.64
CA THR A 315 -14.49 -9.85 -11.40
C THR A 315 -13.43 -9.34 -12.37
N LEU A 316 -12.18 -9.17 -11.91
CA LEU A 316 -11.09 -8.74 -12.79
C LEU A 316 -10.74 -9.80 -13.84
N ARG A 317 -10.71 -11.09 -13.49
CA ARG A 317 -10.49 -12.17 -14.47
C ARG A 317 -11.51 -12.13 -15.61
N ALA A 318 -12.80 -11.94 -15.29
CA ALA A 318 -13.85 -11.82 -16.29
C ALA A 318 -13.61 -10.62 -17.22
N MET A 319 -13.28 -9.45 -16.66
CA MET A 319 -12.97 -8.25 -17.45
C MET A 319 -11.73 -8.44 -18.34
N LEU A 320 -10.67 -9.07 -17.82
CA LEU A 320 -9.46 -9.39 -18.59
C LEU A 320 -9.77 -10.35 -19.74
N GLN A 321 -10.54 -11.41 -19.49
CA GLN A 321 -10.94 -12.37 -20.52
C GLN A 321 -11.75 -11.74 -21.64
N GLU A 322 -12.67 -10.84 -21.31
CA GLU A 322 -13.49 -10.11 -22.27
C GLU A 322 -12.64 -9.21 -23.18
N VAL A 323 -11.79 -8.37 -22.58
CA VAL A 323 -11.00 -7.37 -23.33
C VAL A 323 -9.85 -8.00 -24.12
N ARG A 324 -9.27 -9.10 -23.64
CA ARG A 324 -8.10 -9.75 -24.26
C ARG A 324 -8.29 -10.06 -25.75
N ALA A 325 -9.51 -10.40 -26.17
CA ALA A 325 -9.80 -10.70 -27.57
C ALA A 325 -9.58 -9.50 -28.51
N GLU A 326 -9.63 -8.27 -27.99
CA GLU A 326 -9.42 -7.03 -28.73
C GLU A 326 -7.92 -6.72 -28.94
N PHE A 327 -7.02 -7.31 -28.15
CA PHE A 327 -5.58 -7.00 -28.11
C PHE A 327 -4.70 -8.25 -28.18
N PRO A 328 -4.70 -9.00 -29.31
CA PRO A 328 -3.98 -10.27 -29.42
C PRO A 328 -2.45 -10.16 -29.33
N ASP A 329 -1.89 -8.97 -29.57
CA ASP A 329 -0.44 -8.69 -29.51
C ASP A 329 0.03 -8.25 -28.11
N VAL A 330 -0.88 -8.07 -27.13
CA VAL A 330 -0.55 -7.67 -25.75
C VAL A 330 -0.56 -8.90 -24.84
N LYS A 331 0.56 -9.14 -24.15
CA LYS A 331 0.69 -10.21 -23.16
C LYS A 331 0.24 -9.72 -21.78
N ILE A 332 -0.54 -10.53 -21.09
CA ILE A 332 -0.89 -10.33 -19.68
C ILE A 332 0.22 -10.95 -18.82
N ARG A 333 0.61 -10.26 -17.75
CA ARG A 333 1.49 -10.78 -16.71
C ARG A 333 0.92 -10.50 -15.32
N PHE A 334 0.67 -11.54 -14.54
CA PHE A 334 0.38 -11.39 -13.11
C PHE A 334 1.69 -11.09 -12.38
N SER A 335 1.73 -9.94 -11.71
CA SER A 335 2.95 -9.39 -11.12
C SER A 335 2.67 -8.87 -9.72
N GLY A 336 3.66 -8.96 -8.85
CA GLY A 336 3.69 -8.15 -7.63
C GLY A 336 3.80 -6.66 -7.97
N ALA A 337 3.36 -5.79 -7.06
CA ALA A 337 3.35 -4.34 -7.25
C ALA A 337 4.76 -3.77 -7.44
N HIS A 338 5.73 -4.28 -6.69
CA HIS A 338 7.13 -3.96 -6.83
C HIS A 338 7.71 -4.48 -8.15
N GLU A 339 7.54 -5.77 -8.46
CA GLU A 339 8.02 -6.39 -9.69
C GLU A 339 7.48 -5.65 -10.93
N ALA A 340 6.19 -5.32 -10.94
CA ALA A 340 5.54 -4.60 -12.03
C ALA A 340 6.14 -3.20 -12.21
N ALA A 341 6.25 -2.43 -11.11
CA ALA A 341 6.81 -1.08 -11.16
C ALA A 341 8.27 -1.11 -11.63
N GLN A 342 9.09 -1.99 -11.07
CA GLN A 342 10.48 -2.16 -11.49
C GLN A 342 10.59 -2.52 -12.97
N ALA A 343 9.85 -3.53 -13.44
CA ALA A 343 9.87 -3.96 -14.84
C ALA A 343 9.33 -2.90 -15.81
N HIS A 344 8.37 -2.08 -15.39
CA HIS A 344 7.80 -1.01 -16.20
C HIS A 344 8.75 0.19 -16.35
N VAL A 345 9.40 0.60 -15.27
CA VAL A 345 10.22 1.84 -15.27
C VAL A 345 11.69 1.59 -15.64
N SER A 346 12.17 0.35 -15.51
CA SER A 346 13.49 -0.03 -16.02
C SER A 346 13.36 -0.42 -17.50
N ALA A 347 13.76 0.49 -18.39
CA ALA A 347 13.87 0.16 -19.81
C ALA A 347 14.83 -1.04 -19.98
N GLU A 348 14.62 -1.86 -21.03
CA GLU A 348 15.42 -3.07 -21.33
C GLU A 348 16.95 -2.82 -21.42
N SER A 349 17.40 -1.56 -21.45
CA SER A 349 18.81 -1.16 -21.59
C SER A 349 19.57 -0.87 -20.29
N GLU A 350 18.91 -0.72 -19.14
CA GLU A 350 19.61 -0.47 -17.87
C GLU A 350 19.76 -1.76 -17.06
N SER A 351 21.00 -2.21 -16.87
CA SER A 351 21.27 -3.31 -15.93
C SER A 351 20.94 -2.82 -14.51
N ILE A 352 19.85 -3.34 -13.94
CA ILE A 352 19.47 -3.05 -12.55
C ILE A 352 20.50 -3.70 -11.64
N GLN A 353 21.39 -2.90 -11.06
CA GLN A 353 22.30 -3.36 -10.02
C GLN A 353 21.61 -3.20 -8.66
N PRO A 354 21.41 -4.30 -7.90
CA PRO A 354 20.86 -4.21 -6.56
C PRO A 354 21.67 -3.26 -5.68
N LEU A 355 20.97 -2.53 -4.80
CA LEU A 355 21.62 -1.70 -3.80
C LEU A 355 22.34 -2.59 -2.79
N GLU A 356 23.56 -2.20 -2.43
CA GLU A 356 24.31 -2.79 -1.32
C GLU A 356 24.91 -1.67 -0.47
N LEU A 357 24.71 -1.75 0.84
CA LEU A 357 25.23 -0.77 1.81
C LEU A 357 26.20 -1.44 2.77
N ALA A 358 27.33 -0.79 3.02
CA ALA A 358 28.23 -1.14 4.12
C ALA A 358 27.99 -0.20 5.31
N LEU A 359 27.78 -0.78 6.49
CA LEU A 359 27.67 -0.09 7.77
C LEU A 359 28.87 -0.42 8.65
N ARG A 360 29.57 0.59 9.16
CA ARG A 360 30.62 0.42 10.18
C ARG A 360 30.46 1.46 11.29
N VAL A 361 30.86 1.07 12.49
CA VAL A 361 30.89 1.96 13.67
C VAL A 361 32.33 1.98 14.19
N GLU A 362 32.89 3.18 14.31
CA GLU A 362 34.24 3.40 14.84
C GLU A 362 34.20 4.47 15.93
N ASN A 363 34.71 4.12 17.11
CA ASN A 363 34.58 4.93 18.31
C ASN A 363 33.11 5.29 18.57
N ASN A 364 32.75 6.56 18.39
CA ASN A 364 31.41 7.08 18.59
C ASN A 364 30.77 7.58 17.28
N ARG A 365 31.19 7.06 16.12
CA ARG A 365 30.69 7.49 14.82
C ARG A 365 30.23 6.33 13.97
N VAL A 366 29.07 6.48 13.36
CA VAL A 366 28.50 5.59 12.35
C VAL A 366 28.92 6.06 10.98
N TYR A 367 29.31 5.13 10.11
CA TYR A 367 29.62 5.38 8.70
C TYR A 367 28.83 4.44 7.81
N VAL A 368 28.28 4.99 6.73
CA VAL A 368 27.49 4.25 5.73
C VAL A 368 28.04 4.55 4.35
N ASN A 369 28.27 3.51 3.54
CA ASN A 369 28.76 3.65 2.17
C ASN A 369 27.93 2.79 1.22
N VAL A 370 27.69 3.28 0.00
CA VAL A 370 27.15 2.47 -1.10
C VAL A 370 28.27 1.61 -1.67
N VAL A 371 28.08 0.29 -1.65
CA VAL A 371 29.00 -0.70 -2.23
C VAL A 371 28.62 -1.03 -3.67
N ALA A 372 27.32 -1.12 -3.93
CA ALA A 372 26.76 -1.45 -5.24
C ALA A 372 25.40 -0.74 -5.43
N GLY A 373 25.04 -0.52 -6.70
CA GLY A 373 23.76 0.11 -7.05
C GLY A 373 23.68 1.59 -6.69
N GLN A 374 22.47 2.11 -6.53
CA GLN A 374 22.21 3.52 -6.22
C GLN A 374 21.06 3.63 -5.22
N VAL A 375 21.24 4.43 -4.18
CA VAL A 375 20.15 4.77 -3.24
C VAL A 375 19.10 5.60 -3.97
N PHE A 376 17.82 5.30 -3.75
CA PHE A 376 16.70 6.08 -4.27
C PHE A 376 16.72 7.51 -3.73
N GLY A 377 16.68 7.63 -2.39
CA GLY A 377 16.57 8.88 -1.66
C GLY A 377 17.86 9.71 -1.56
N PRO A 378 17.80 10.83 -0.81
CA PRO A 378 18.97 11.68 -0.54
C PRO A 378 19.98 11.04 0.44
N GLN A 379 19.53 10.11 1.27
CA GLN A 379 20.31 9.37 2.28
C GLN A 379 19.65 8.01 2.53
N PRO A 380 20.32 7.05 3.22
CA PRO A 380 19.71 5.87 3.84
C PRO A 380 18.99 6.22 5.16
N PHE A 381 18.05 5.38 5.58
CA PHE A 381 17.29 5.58 6.81
C PHE A 381 18.09 5.04 7.99
N LEU A 382 18.46 5.91 8.94
CA LEU A 382 19.09 5.49 10.19
C LEU A 382 18.03 4.96 11.16
N ALA A 383 18.23 3.75 11.66
CA ALA A 383 17.43 3.12 12.69
C ALA A 383 18.30 2.90 13.94
N LEU A 384 17.84 3.39 15.09
CA LEU A 384 18.53 3.22 16.36
C LEU A 384 17.62 2.47 17.33
N ARG A 385 18.12 1.42 17.97
CA ARG A 385 17.43 0.73 19.07
C ARG A 385 18.24 0.85 20.34
N THR A 386 17.63 1.42 21.38
CA THR A 386 18.23 1.52 22.72
C THR A 386 18.23 0.18 23.44
N ARG A 387 19.05 0.04 24.48
CA ARG A 387 19.07 -1.15 25.34
C ARG A 387 17.75 -1.36 26.11
N ASP A 388 16.99 -0.29 26.35
CA ASP A 388 15.64 -0.37 26.94
C ASP A 388 14.52 -0.66 25.91
N GLY A 389 14.86 -0.90 24.64
CA GLY A 389 13.91 -1.36 23.61
C GLY A 389 13.09 -0.27 22.93
N ARG A 390 13.48 1.01 23.05
CA ARG A 390 12.92 2.11 22.26
C ARG A 390 13.63 2.21 20.90
N TYR A 391 12.91 2.76 19.92
CA TYR A 391 13.38 2.88 18.53
C TYR A 391 13.32 4.33 18.10
N PHE A 392 14.34 4.77 17.37
CA PHE A 392 14.51 6.14 16.92
C PHE A 392 15.02 6.17 15.47
N HIS A 393 14.80 7.32 14.85
CA HIS A 393 15.36 7.71 13.56
C HIS A 393 16.03 9.06 13.72
N ASP A 394 17.11 9.29 12.97
CA ASP A 394 17.72 10.61 12.80
C ASP A 394 18.36 10.72 11.41
N ASN A 395 18.83 11.91 11.05
CA ASN A 395 19.44 12.22 9.76
C ASN A 395 20.96 12.08 9.82
N PHE A 396 21.55 11.68 8.69
CA PHE A 396 23.00 11.65 8.54
C PHE A 396 23.58 13.02 8.13
N ASP A 397 24.85 13.22 8.49
CA ASP A 397 25.73 14.16 7.80
C ASP A 397 26.16 13.57 6.45
N VAL A 398 25.95 14.32 5.37
CA VAL A 398 26.37 13.89 4.02
C VAL A 398 27.84 14.19 3.83
N ILE A 399 28.65 13.16 3.58
CA ILE A 399 30.07 13.30 3.22
C ILE A 399 30.21 13.39 1.70
N THR A 400 29.69 12.37 1.01
CA THR A 400 29.66 12.30 -0.44
C THR A 400 28.21 12.05 -0.88
N PRO A 401 27.54 13.00 -1.57
CA PRO A 401 26.14 12.86 -1.95
C PRO A 401 25.85 11.54 -2.65
N LYS A 402 24.80 10.84 -2.21
CA LYS A 402 24.35 9.53 -2.72
C LYS A 402 25.34 8.37 -2.57
N SER A 403 26.43 8.55 -1.82
CA SER A 403 27.47 7.52 -1.69
C SER A 403 27.91 7.29 -0.25
N GLU A 404 28.13 8.34 0.54
CA GLU A 404 28.77 8.25 1.85
C GLU A 404 28.14 9.19 2.88
N TRP A 405 27.87 8.66 4.07
CA TRP A 405 27.20 9.35 5.16
C TRP A 405 27.81 9.00 6.51
N THR A 406 27.70 9.94 7.47
CA THR A 406 28.11 9.69 8.85
C THR A 406 27.11 10.21 9.86
N TYR A 407 27.13 9.65 11.07
CA TYR A 407 26.33 10.12 12.20
C TYR A 407 27.15 10.02 13.49
N VAL A 408 27.11 11.06 14.33
CA VAL A 408 27.85 11.11 15.60
C VAL A 408 26.96 10.61 16.73
N LEU A 409 27.53 9.79 17.62
CA LEU A 409 26.89 9.24 18.81
C LEU A 409 27.54 9.87 20.04
N ASP A 410 26.95 10.92 20.56
CA ASP A 410 27.46 11.70 21.69
C ASP A 410 26.33 12.19 22.61
N ASP A 411 26.63 13.15 23.48
CA ASP A 411 25.69 13.71 24.46
C ASP A 411 24.66 14.67 23.83
N GLN A 412 24.88 15.14 22.61
CA GLN A 412 23.92 15.97 21.84
C GLN A 412 22.96 15.12 21.02
N THR A 413 23.30 13.85 20.80
CA THR A 413 22.52 12.88 20.01
C THR A 413 22.11 11.72 20.90
N MET A 414 22.86 10.62 20.85
CA MET A 414 22.67 9.45 21.69
C MET A 414 24.01 8.75 21.91
N MET A 415 24.38 8.56 23.18
CA MET A 415 25.61 7.85 23.53
C MET A 415 25.59 6.41 23.00
N LEU A 416 26.66 5.97 22.31
CA LEU A 416 26.76 4.62 21.74
C LEU A 416 26.41 3.52 22.75
N GLN A 417 26.89 3.66 23.99
CA GLN A 417 26.64 2.70 25.06
C GLN A 417 25.16 2.50 25.44
N SER A 418 24.29 3.46 25.13
CA SER A 418 22.84 3.36 25.36
C SER A 418 22.11 2.55 24.28
N LEU A 419 22.77 2.25 23.17
CA LEU A 419 22.23 1.51 22.04
C LEU A 419 22.47 0.00 22.21
N SER A 420 21.52 -0.78 21.73
CA SER A 420 21.69 -2.22 21.50
C SER A 420 21.95 -2.52 20.03
N HIS A 421 21.32 -1.78 19.11
CA HIS A 421 21.47 -1.98 17.68
C HIS A 421 21.45 -0.64 16.93
N ILE A 422 22.25 -0.58 15.87
CA ILE A 422 22.23 0.45 14.85
C ILE A 422 21.91 -0.25 13.53
N GLY A 423 20.93 0.24 12.80
CA GLY A 423 20.55 -0.28 11.50
C GLY A 423 20.48 0.82 10.46
N VAL A 424 20.71 0.45 9.21
CA VAL A 424 20.48 1.31 8.06
C VAL A 424 19.69 0.56 7.02
N GLY A 425 18.68 1.21 6.44
CA GLY A 425 17.85 0.65 5.38
C GLY A 425 17.67 1.66 4.25
N ALA A 426 17.65 1.20 3.01
CA ALA A 426 17.30 2.05 1.89
C ALA A 426 16.74 1.25 0.72
N ALA A 427 15.87 1.90 -0.07
CA ALA A 427 15.45 1.42 -1.36
C ALA A 427 16.51 1.75 -2.44
N GLY A 428 16.66 0.86 -3.42
CA GLY A 428 17.42 1.14 -4.62
C GLY A 428 16.66 2.07 -5.58
N ARG A 429 17.39 2.73 -6.48
CA ARG A 429 16.83 3.69 -7.46
C ARG A 429 15.65 3.12 -8.28
N PHE A 430 15.70 1.84 -8.62
CA PHE A 430 14.67 1.15 -9.39
C PHE A 430 13.92 0.11 -8.53
N GLY A 431 13.85 0.34 -7.22
CA GLY A 431 13.36 -0.66 -6.29
C GLY A 431 14.47 -1.56 -5.75
N GLY A 432 14.07 -2.71 -5.18
CA GLY A 432 14.84 -3.48 -4.22
C GLY A 432 15.17 -2.69 -2.96
N TYR A 433 15.65 -3.38 -1.94
CA TYR A 433 16.19 -2.73 -0.75
C TYR A 433 17.42 -3.44 -0.22
N HIS A 434 18.18 -2.73 0.60
CA HIS A 434 19.24 -3.30 1.40
C HIS A 434 19.14 -2.82 2.84
N VAL A 435 19.40 -3.72 3.78
CA VAL A 435 19.52 -3.42 5.21
C VAL A 435 20.88 -3.89 5.70
N ALA A 436 21.58 -3.03 6.45
CA ALA A 436 22.80 -3.38 7.16
C ALA A 436 22.64 -3.07 8.65
N LEU A 437 23.12 -3.98 9.51
CA LEU A 437 22.99 -3.87 10.97
C LEU A 437 24.33 -3.95 11.69
N HIS A 438 24.39 -3.31 12.85
CA HIS A 438 25.47 -3.39 13.80
C HIS A 438 24.90 -3.58 15.21
N THR A 439 25.25 -4.70 15.85
CA THR A 439 24.93 -4.93 17.27
C THR A 439 26.00 -4.28 18.14
N VAL A 440 25.57 -3.44 19.07
CA VAL A 440 26.46 -2.77 20.03
C VAL A 440 26.70 -3.73 21.19
N VAL A 441 27.94 -4.18 21.34
CA VAL A 441 28.37 -5.08 22.42
C VAL A 441 28.43 -4.30 23.73
#